data_AF-A0A6A5YM06-F1
#
_entry.id   AF-A0A6A5YM06-F1
#
_cell.length_a   1.000
_cell.length_b   1.000
_cell.length_c   1.000
_cell.angle_alpha   90.00
_cell.angle_beta   90.00
_cell.angle_gamma   90.00
#
_symmetry.space_group_name_H-M   'P 1'
#
loop_
_entity.id
_entity.type
_entity.pdbx_description
1 polymer ?
#
loop_
_entity_poly.entity_id
_entity_poly.type
_entity_poly.pdbx_seq_one_letter_code
_entity_poly.pdbx_strand_id
1 'polypeptide(L)'
;MLKLFAYPAQSNMNGRRLPLTWSRMLRSNPHRQQAYSLLDIAALVSTSAFSLEDEESAPDFTVFSFYKIFGFPDLGALIVRKPAGKVFEKRPYFGGGTTEMVTCLETPWFARKEKSLSSRLEDGSLPIRSILALNLAIDAHEKLYGGIRQISLHTSWLAENLYNRLMGLKHWNGFPLSLIYKDIASTYGNSKTQGATVVFNLRRSDGTWIGSSSVGKYATERGLYIRTGSLCNPAGMARALGLTDNDVQRAFMSGFRCGQEYDIRNGIPMGMVRVSLGAMSTLGDIDVFINFVQECFVERRPDRTLTAVTRQERSTGSQALPSSGAGSRNGYDAQESWTTIASTEKIANRRLRDQARAVARRAFCMMA
;
A
#
# COMPACT_ATOMS: atom_id res chain seq x y z
N MET A 1 -0.31 -2.26 32.37
CA MET A 1 -1.05 -1.94 31.13
C MET A 1 -0.23 -2.50 29.97
N LEU A 2 -0.83 -3.30 29.09
CA LEU A 2 -0.15 -3.87 27.93
C LEU A 2 0.23 -2.74 26.97
N LYS A 3 1.48 -2.72 26.50
CA LYS A 3 1.96 -1.72 25.53
C LYS A 3 2.29 -2.42 24.22
N LEU A 4 1.92 -1.82 23.09
CA LEU A 4 2.23 -2.33 21.76
C LEU A 4 3.09 -1.31 21.02
N PHE A 5 4.25 -1.75 20.54
CA PHE A 5 5.10 -0.99 19.64
C PHE A 5 4.95 -1.54 18.23
N ALA A 6 4.26 -0.80 17.37
CA ALA A 6 4.00 -1.19 15.99
C ALA A 6 4.87 -0.39 15.02
N TYR A 7 5.50 -1.08 14.06
CA TYR A 7 6.28 -0.42 13.01
C TYR A 7 6.30 -1.27 11.73
N PRO A 8 6.41 -0.64 10.54
CA PRO A 8 6.54 -1.37 9.29
C PRO A 8 7.99 -1.81 9.05
N ALA A 9 8.20 -3.01 8.50
CA ALA A 9 9.52 -3.42 8.04
C ALA A 9 9.96 -2.63 6.79
N GLN A 10 9.01 -2.19 5.97
CA GLN A 10 9.23 -1.32 4.82
C GLN A 10 8.16 -0.23 4.76
N SER A 11 8.59 1.02 4.64
CA SER A 11 7.70 2.17 4.43
C SER A 11 6.93 2.02 3.12
N ASN A 12 5.59 2.02 3.21
CA ASN A 12 4.71 2.04 2.04
C ASN A 12 4.80 3.35 1.24
N MET A 13 5.39 4.41 1.81
CA MET A 13 5.52 5.71 1.15
C MET A 13 6.73 5.73 0.22
N ASN A 14 7.93 5.58 0.79
CA ASN A 14 9.19 5.79 0.10
C ASN A 14 10.07 4.55 -0.02
N GLY A 15 9.56 3.37 0.36
CA GLY A 15 10.30 2.11 0.25
C GLY A 15 11.44 1.94 1.26
N ARG A 16 11.70 2.89 2.17
CA ARG A 16 12.72 2.75 3.22
C ARG A 16 12.47 1.49 4.05
N ARG A 17 13.49 0.66 4.25
CA ARG A 17 13.43 -0.48 5.18
C ARG A 17 13.91 -0.07 6.57
N LEU A 18 13.16 -0.48 7.60
CA LEU A 18 13.49 -0.20 9.00
C LEU A 18 14.26 -1.37 9.63
N PRO A 19 15.13 -1.13 10.62
CA PRO A 19 15.87 -2.20 11.28
C PRO A 19 14.94 -3.19 11.99
N LEU A 20 15.11 -4.48 11.71
CA LEU A 20 14.36 -5.56 12.36
C LEU A 20 14.81 -5.80 13.81
N THR A 21 15.95 -5.23 14.21
CA THR A 21 16.54 -5.37 15.55
C THR A 21 15.75 -4.66 16.64
N TRP A 22 14.80 -3.78 16.30
CA TRP A 22 14.01 -3.05 17.30
C TRP A 22 13.16 -3.96 18.17
N SER A 23 12.70 -5.10 17.65
CA SER A 23 11.99 -6.11 18.44
C SER A 23 12.88 -6.70 19.54
N ARG A 24 14.16 -6.99 19.22
CA ARG A 24 15.17 -7.40 20.21
C ARG A 24 15.37 -6.32 21.25
N MET A 25 15.63 -5.09 20.80
CA MET A 25 15.87 -3.94 21.70
C MET A 25 14.69 -3.68 22.64
N LEU A 26 13.45 -3.87 22.17
CA LEU A 26 12.25 -3.70 22.99
C LEU A 26 12.19 -4.74 24.12
N ARG A 27 12.49 -6.01 23.82
CA ARG A 27 12.48 -7.11 24.79
C ARG A 27 13.63 -7.04 25.78
N SER A 28 14.82 -6.65 25.33
CA SER A 28 16.00 -6.52 26.20
C SER A 28 15.90 -5.33 27.15
N ASN A 29 14.90 -4.46 27.02
CA ASN A 29 14.76 -3.28 27.88
C ASN A 29 14.05 -3.63 29.21
N PRO A 30 14.76 -3.63 30.35
CA PRO A 30 14.20 -4.03 31.65
C PRO A 30 13.08 -3.08 32.14
N HIS A 31 13.06 -1.84 31.66
CA HIS A 31 12.04 -0.84 32.02
C HIS A 31 10.73 -1.00 31.23
N ARG A 32 10.66 -1.94 30.28
CA ARG A 32 9.51 -2.15 29.40
C ARG A 32 8.81 -3.48 29.67
N GLN A 33 8.49 -3.73 30.94
CA GLN A 33 7.63 -4.86 31.32
C GLN A 33 6.28 -4.76 30.58
N GLN A 34 5.85 -5.88 29.99
CA GLN A 34 4.59 -6.01 29.24
C GLN A 34 4.48 -5.16 27.95
N ALA A 35 5.62 -4.83 27.33
CA ALA A 35 5.65 -4.29 25.96
C ALA A 35 5.79 -5.41 24.92
N TYR A 36 5.00 -5.33 23.85
CA TYR A 36 5.04 -6.27 22.72
C TYR A 36 5.36 -5.52 21.43
N SER A 37 6.01 -6.21 20.50
CA SER A 37 6.33 -5.72 19.16
C SER A 37 5.33 -6.23 18.11
N LEU A 38 4.84 -5.34 17.26
CA LEU A 38 4.05 -5.67 16.07
C LEU A 38 4.81 -5.18 14.83
N LEU A 39 5.23 -6.11 13.99
CA LEU A 39 5.91 -5.81 12.74
C LEU A 39 4.95 -5.97 11.56
N ASP A 40 4.71 -4.89 10.83
CA ASP A 40 4.01 -4.95 9.54
C ASP A 40 5.02 -5.20 8.42
N ILE A 41 5.00 -6.40 7.85
CA ILE A 41 5.90 -6.77 6.75
C ILE A 41 5.21 -6.68 5.38
N ALA A 42 3.96 -6.21 5.29
CA ALA A 42 3.15 -6.31 4.08
C ALA A 42 3.78 -5.64 2.84
N ALA A 43 4.48 -4.52 3.01
CA ALA A 43 5.22 -3.86 1.93
C ALA A 43 6.61 -4.47 1.68
N LEU A 44 7.20 -5.17 2.66
CA LEU A 44 8.49 -5.83 2.51
C LEU A 44 8.35 -7.10 1.67
N VAL A 45 7.40 -7.97 2.05
CA VAL A 45 7.23 -9.29 1.42
C VAL A 45 6.64 -9.26 0.02
N SER A 46 6.19 -8.10 -0.46
CA SER A 46 5.78 -7.94 -1.85
C SER A 46 6.96 -8.03 -2.83
N THR A 47 8.19 -7.82 -2.35
CA THR A 47 9.39 -7.79 -3.21
C THR A 47 10.61 -8.41 -2.56
N SER A 48 10.54 -8.95 -1.34
CA SER A 48 11.73 -9.49 -0.65
C SER A 48 11.38 -10.54 0.39
N ALA A 49 12.35 -11.41 0.66
CA ALA A 49 12.25 -12.40 1.73
C ALA A 49 12.22 -11.73 3.12
N PHE A 50 11.57 -12.42 4.06
CA PHE A 50 11.52 -12.13 5.48
C PHE A 50 11.64 -13.44 6.27
N SER A 51 12.72 -13.55 7.05
CA SER A 51 13.00 -14.72 7.89
C SER A 51 12.72 -14.44 9.37
N LEU A 52 12.19 -15.44 10.07
CA LEU A 52 12.02 -15.47 11.53
C LEU A 52 12.99 -16.45 12.22
N GLU A 53 14.05 -16.89 11.53
CA GLU A 53 15.01 -17.87 12.07
C GLU A 53 15.73 -17.34 13.33
N ASP A 54 16.04 -16.05 13.36
CA ASP A 54 16.63 -15.40 14.53
C ASP A 54 15.55 -15.09 15.58
N GLU A 55 15.38 -16.02 16.53
CA GLU A 55 14.39 -15.93 17.60
C GLU A 55 14.55 -14.65 18.46
N GLU A 56 15.77 -14.14 18.61
CA GLU A 56 16.01 -12.94 19.42
C GLU A 56 15.52 -11.67 18.75
N SER A 57 15.55 -11.59 17.42
CA SER A 57 15.01 -10.46 16.65
C SER A 57 13.57 -10.67 16.17
N ALA A 58 13.07 -11.91 16.20
CA ALA A 58 11.70 -12.24 15.80
C ALA A 58 10.67 -11.40 16.58
N PRO A 59 9.81 -10.60 15.93
CA PRO A 59 8.78 -9.81 16.62
C PRO A 59 7.75 -10.70 17.33
N ASP A 60 7.02 -10.12 18.28
CA ASP A 60 5.97 -10.85 19.02
C ASP A 60 4.74 -11.11 18.14
N PHE A 61 4.43 -10.14 17.29
CA PHE A 61 3.39 -10.21 16.28
C PHE A 61 3.93 -9.79 14.92
N THR A 62 3.62 -10.54 13.86
CA THR A 62 3.95 -10.17 12.47
C THR A 62 2.69 -10.18 11.62
N VAL A 63 2.45 -9.12 10.85
CA VAL A 63 1.27 -9.01 9.99
C VAL A 63 1.66 -8.73 8.55
N PHE A 64 0.90 -9.33 7.62
CA PHE A 64 1.06 -9.10 6.19
C PHE A 64 -0.20 -9.46 5.40
N SER A 65 -0.21 -9.06 4.13
CA SER A 65 -1.32 -9.25 3.21
C SER A 65 -0.87 -10.01 1.97
N PHE A 66 -1.54 -11.13 1.67
CA PHE A 66 -1.21 -11.96 0.52
C PHE A 66 -1.53 -11.28 -0.81
N TYR A 67 -2.59 -10.46 -0.88
CA TYR A 67 -2.92 -9.72 -2.10
C TYR A 67 -1.80 -8.74 -2.52
N LYS A 68 -0.95 -8.28 -1.60
CA LYS A 68 0.20 -7.42 -1.95
C LYS A 68 1.34 -8.20 -2.62
N ILE A 69 1.37 -9.51 -2.44
CA ILE A 69 2.39 -10.40 -3.01
C ILE A 69 1.87 -10.99 -4.32
N PHE A 70 0.62 -11.46 -4.31
CA PHE A 70 0.05 -12.27 -5.38
C PHE A 70 -1.06 -11.57 -6.19
N GLY A 71 -1.54 -10.39 -5.77
CA GLY A 71 -2.71 -9.71 -6.35
C GLY A 71 -4.05 -10.32 -5.92
N PHE A 72 -4.11 -11.63 -5.74
CA PHE A 72 -5.25 -12.40 -5.25
C PHE A 72 -4.72 -13.65 -4.52
N PRO A 73 -5.35 -14.13 -3.44
CA PRO A 73 -6.62 -13.71 -2.84
C PRO A 73 -6.51 -12.58 -1.80
N ASP A 74 -7.64 -11.95 -1.49
CA ASP A 74 -7.74 -10.95 -0.40
C ASP A 74 -7.74 -11.62 0.97
N LEU A 75 -6.53 -12.03 1.39
CA LEU A 75 -6.25 -12.62 2.69
C LEU A 75 -5.09 -11.90 3.36
N GLY A 76 -5.16 -11.83 4.68
CA GLY A 76 -4.06 -11.45 5.55
C GLY A 76 -3.62 -12.60 6.45
N ALA A 77 -2.46 -12.44 7.05
CA ALA A 77 -1.95 -13.37 8.06
C ALA A 77 -1.42 -12.60 9.26
N LEU A 78 -1.62 -13.19 10.44
CA LEU A 78 -1.03 -12.78 11.71
C LEU A 78 -0.21 -13.95 12.24
N ILE A 79 1.10 -13.75 12.37
CA ILE A 79 2.00 -14.67 13.06
C ILE A 79 2.13 -14.19 14.49
N VAL A 80 1.94 -15.12 15.43
CA VAL A 80 2.05 -14.86 16.87
C VAL A 80 3.18 -15.69 17.44
N ARG A 81 4.15 -15.04 18.06
CA ARG A 81 5.19 -15.72 18.84
C ARG A 81 4.52 -16.39 20.05
N LYS A 82 4.80 -17.68 20.28
CA LYS A 82 4.11 -18.49 21.30
C LYS A 82 4.00 -17.81 22.68
N PRO A 83 5.06 -17.21 23.27
CA PRO A 83 4.97 -16.55 24.58
C PRO A 83 4.07 -15.32 24.62
N ALA A 84 3.81 -14.69 23.47
CA ALA A 84 2.90 -13.55 23.34
C ALA A 84 1.43 -13.96 23.21
N GLY A 85 1.14 -15.25 23.01
CA GLY A 85 -0.23 -15.78 22.88
C GLY A 85 -1.14 -15.48 24.08
N LYS A 86 -0.57 -15.37 25.28
CA LYS A 86 -1.29 -15.02 26.52
C LYS A 86 -2.04 -13.69 26.45
N VAL A 87 -1.63 -12.77 25.57
CA VAL A 87 -2.32 -11.49 25.35
C VAL A 87 -3.78 -11.71 24.92
N PHE A 88 -4.06 -12.79 24.19
CA PHE A 88 -5.40 -13.09 23.69
C PHE A 88 -6.32 -13.79 24.72
N GLU A 89 -5.85 -14.08 25.93
CA GLU A 89 -6.68 -14.63 27.02
C GLU A 89 -7.68 -13.60 27.52
N LYS A 90 -7.30 -12.32 27.54
CA LYS A 90 -8.14 -11.23 28.06
C LYS A 90 -8.98 -10.54 26.99
N ARG A 91 -9.18 -11.18 25.83
CA ARG A 91 -10.01 -10.61 24.75
C ARG A 91 -11.43 -10.31 25.28
N PRO A 92 -11.99 -9.10 25.09
CA PRO A 92 -13.28 -8.76 25.67
C PRO A 92 -14.48 -9.26 24.84
N TYR A 93 -14.23 -9.77 23.64
CA TYR A 93 -15.27 -10.23 22.72
C TYR A 93 -14.93 -11.61 22.12
N PHE A 94 -15.95 -12.27 21.59
CA PHE A 94 -15.83 -13.54 20.87
C PHE A 94 -16.78 -13.53 19.66
N GLY A 95 -16.36 -14.12 18.55
CA GLY A 95 -17.22 -14.39 17.41
C GLY A 95 -17.67 -15.85 17.38
N GLY A 96 -18.77 -16.12 16.67
CA GLY A 96 -19.22 -17.49 16.42
C GLY A 96 -18.08 -18.34 15.83
N GLY A 97 -17.94 -19.59 16.25
CA GLY A 97 -16.82 -20.45 15.82
C GLY A 97 -15.59 -20.43 16.74
N THR A 98 -15.46 -19.46 17.66
CA THR A 98 -14.40 -19.44 18.69
C THR A 98 -14.86 -19.93 20.07
N THR A 99 -16.17 -20.04 20.28
CA THR A 99 -16.79 -20.58 21.49
C THR A 99 -17.19 -22.05 21.33
N GLU A 100 -17.21 -22.78 22.44
CA GLU A 100 -17.77 -24.12 22.54
C GLU A 100 -19.22 -24.10 23.03
N MET A 101 -19.52 -23.19 23.96
CA MET A 101 -20.85 -23.04 24.54
C MET A 101 -21.10 -21.58 24.89
N VAL A 102 -22.35 -21.15 24.79
CA VAL A 102 -22.81 -19.80 25.20
C VAL A 102 -24.18 -19.95 25.86
N THR A 103 -24.36 -19.32 27.02
CA THR A 103 -25.64 -19.16 27.70
C THR A 103 -25.97 -17.67 27.78
N CYS A 104 -27.25 -17.31 27.62
CA CYS A 104 -27.68 -15.91 27.63
C CYS A 104 -29.00 -15.65 28.37
N LEU A 105 -29.69 -16.69 28.84
CA LEU A 105 -31.04 -16.55 29.40
C LEU A 105 -31.04 -16.08 30.85
N GLU A 106 -30.36 -16.80 31.75
CA GLU A 106 -30.33 -16.46 33.18
C GLU A 106 -29.01 -15.77 33.54
N THR A 107 -27.90 -16.47 33.28
CA THR A 107 -26.54 -15.97 33.51
C THR A 107 -25.78 -15.99 32.19
N PRO A 108 -25.41 -14.80 31.65
CA PRO A 108 -24.55 -14.72 30.49
C PRO A 108 -23.19 -15.37 30.79
N TRP A 109 -22.88 -16.44 30.07
CA TRP A 109 -21.61 -17.16 30.20
C TRP A 109 -21.20 -17.75 28.86
N PHE A 110 -19.91 -17.92 28.65
CA PHE A 110 -19.39 -18.56 27.45
C PHE A 110 -18.12 -19.36 27.75
N ALA A 111 -17.96 -20.50 27.08
CA ALA A 111 -16.72 -21.27 27.03
C ALA A 111 -16.01 -21.06 25.69
N ARG A 112 -14.70 -20.84 25.72
CA ARG A 112 -13.87 -20.72 24.51
C ARG A 112 -13.30 -22.06 24.10
N LYS A 113 -12.99 -22.22 22.82
CA LYS A 113 -12.22 -23.38 22.33
C LYS A 113 -10.81 -23.34 22.87
N GLU A 114 -10.36 -24.45 23.47
CA GLU A 114 -9.02 -24.52 24.06
C GLU A 114 -7.99 -25.26 23.19
N LYS A 115 -8.42 -25.87 22.08
CA LYS A 115 -7.57 -26.73 21.24
C LYS A 115 -6.32 -26.03 20.70
N SER A 116 -6.40 -24.74 20.36
CA SER A 116 -5.27 -23.97 19.82
C SER A 116 -5.49 -22.46 19.92
N LEU A 117 -4.41 -21.67 19.86
CA LEU A 117 -4.52 -20.21 19.77
C LEU A 117 -5.29 -19.77 18.51
N SER A 118 -5.06 -20.41 17.35
CA SER A 118 -5.74 -20.03 16.11
C SER A 118 -7.26 -20.23 16.22
N SER A 119 -7.72 -21.34 16.80
CA SER A 119 -9.15 -21.60 17.00
C SER A 119 -9.87 -20.58 17.90
N ARG A 120 -9.13 -19.81 18.69
CA ARG A 120 -9.66 -18.73 19.54
C ARG A 120 -9.75 -17.37 18.82
N LEU A 121 -9.14 -17.26 17.64
CA LEU A 121 -9.03 -16.04 16.85
C LEU A 121 -9.75 -16.14 15.49
N GLU A 122 -10.12 -17.34 15.08
CA GLU A 122 -10.89 -17.63 13.86
C GLU A 122 -12.39 -17.34 14.10
N ASP A 123 -12.75 -16.07 14.26
CA ASP A 123 -14.15 -15.65 14.35
C ASP A 123 -14.85 -15.87 13.00
N GLY A 124 -16.03 -16.48 13.06
CA GLY A 124 -16.88 -16.75 11.92
C GLY A 124 -16.49 -18.01 11.14
N SER A 125 -16.98 -18.08 9.91
CA SER A 125 -16.61 -19.13 8.97
C SER A 125 -15.34 -18.74 8.24
N LEU A 126 -14.38 -19.66 8.17
CA LEU A 126 -13.13 -19.41 7.46
C LEU A 126 -13.38 -19.20 5.96
N PRO A 127 -12.62 -18.30 5.28
CA PRO A 127 -12.71 -18.08 3.85
C PRO A 127 -12.01 -19.20 3.06
N ILE A 128 -12.59 -20.41 3.10
CA ILE A 128 -11.99 -21.65 2.56
C ILE A 128 -11.58 -21.49 1.09
N ARG A 129 -12.40 -20.83 0.26
CA ARG A 129 -12.10 -20.62 -1.17
C ARG A 129 -10.85 -19.78 -1.36
N SER A 130 -10.72 -18.69 -0.61
CA SER A 130 -9.55 -17.83 -0.63
C SER A 130 -8.31 -18.59 -0.14
N ILE A 131 -8.45 -19.41 0.90
CA ILE A 131 -7.34 -20.22 1.41
C ILE A 131 -6.85 -21.23 0.37
N LEU A 132 -7.75 -21.87 -0.38
CA LEU A 132 -7.37 -22.78 -1.47
C LEU A 132 -6.70 -22.02 -2.62
N ALA A 133 -7.24 -20.87 -3.00
CA ALA A 133 -6.66 -20.00 -4.02
C ALA A 133 -5.24 -19.54 -3.66
N LEU A 134 -4.98 -19.30 -2.37
CA LEU A 134 -3.66 -18.92 -1.89
C LEU A 134 -2.59 -19.97 -2.22
N ASN A 135 -2.91 -21.26 -2.14
CA ASN A 135 -1.96 -22.31 -2.51
C ASN A 135 -1.57 -22.23 -3.99
N LEU A 136 -2.57 -22.05 -4.85
CA LEU A 136 -2.36 -21.92 -6.28
C LEU A 136 -1.57 -20.65 -6.62
N ALA A 137 -1.82 -19.55 -5.90
CA ALA A 137 -1.11 -18.29 -6.06
C ALA A 137 0.37 -18.42 -5.69
N ILE A 138 0.68 -19.12 -4.59
CA ILE A 138 2.05 -19.46 -4.15
C ILE A 138 2.77 -20.25 -5.25
N ASP A 139 2.15 -21.34 -5.72
CA ASP A 139 2.71 -22.20 -6.77
C ASP A 139 2.97 -21.44 -8.08
N ALA A 140 1.99 -20.64 -8.53
CA ALA A 140 2.11 -19.85 -9.74
C ALA A 140 3.20 -18.78 -9.63
N HIS A 141 3.27 -18.09 -8.50
CA HIS A 141 4.25 -17.03 -8.26
C HIS A 141 5.68 -17.59 -8.24
N GLU A 142 5.91 -18.73 -7.59
CA GLU A 142 7.20 -19.41 -7.61
C GLU A 142 7.60 -19.85 -9.03
N LYS A 143 6.66 -20.47 -9.77
CA LYS A 143 6.88 -20.94 -11.14
C LYS A 143 7.17 -19.80 -12.13
N LEU A 144 6.47 -18.67 -12.02
CA LEU A 144 6.60 -17.55 -12.95
C LEU A 144 7.87 -16.74 -12.73
N TYR A 145 8.26 -16.53 -11.47
CA TYR A 145 9.30 -15.56 -11.12
C TYR A 145 10.57 -16.17 -10.51
N GLY A 146 10.63 -17.50 -10.36
CA GLY A 146 11.81 -18.19 -9.83
C GLY A 146 12.07 -17.92 -8.34
N GLY A 147 11.05 -17.49 -7.60
CA GLY A 147 11.10 -17.26 -6.16
C GLY A 147 11.40 -15.82 -5.74
N ILE A 148 11.19 -15.54 -4.45
CA ILE A 148 11.20 -14.17 -3.89
C ILE A 148 12.59 -13.50 -3.94
N ARG A 149 13.67 -14.29 -3.92
CA ARG A 149 15.04 -13.77 -4.02
C ARG A 149 15.33 -13.15 -5.38
N GLN A 150 14.89 -13.80 -6.47
CA GLN A 150 15.06 -13.28 -7.82
C GLN A 150 14.24 -12.00 -8.01
N ILE A 151 13.01 -11.99 -7.51
CA ILE A 151 12.15 -10.80 -7.49
C ILE A 151 12.84 -9.65 -6.74
N SER A 152 13.45 -9.91 -5.60
CA SER A 152 14.17 -8.89 -4.83
C SER A 152 15.31 -8.25 -5.60
N LEU A 153 16.14 -9.06 -6.27
CA LEU A 153 17.25 -8.57 -7.09
C LEU A 153 16.73 -7.77 -8.29
N HIS A 154 15.78 -8.34 -9.03
CA HIS A 154 15.15 -7.72 -10.20
C HIS A 154 14.53 -6.37 -9.88
N THR A 155 13.65 -6.33 -8.88
CA THR A 155 12.93 -5.10 -8.52
C THR A 155 13.83 -4.05 -7.88
N SER A 156 14.90 -4.45 -7.18
CA SER A 156 15.91 -3.53 -6.66
C SER A 156 16.72 -2.88 -7.79
N TRP A 157 17.12 -3.66 -8.80
CA TRP A 157 17.79 -3.16 -10.00
C TRP A 157 16.89 -2.24 -10.82
N LEU A 158 15.62 -2.60 -11.02
CA LEU A 158 14.64 -1.73 -11.69
C LEU A 158 14.46 -0.40 -10.95
N ALA A 159 14.35 -0.43 -9.62
CA ALA A 159 14.18 0.79 -8.82
C ALA A 159 15.42 1.70 -8.88
N GLU A 160 16.63 1.12 -8.93
CA GLU A 160 17.87 1.87 -9.17
C GLU A 160 17.91 2.52 -10.55
N ASN A 161 17.51 1.78 -11.60
CA ASN A 161 17.44 2.32 -12.96
C ASN A 161 16.46 3.49 -13.05
N LEU A 162 15.27 3.33 -12.49
CA LEU A 162 14.26 4.39 -12.45
C LEU A 162 14.76 5.62 -11.68
N TYR A 163 15.38 5.40 -10.51
CA TYR A 163 15.96 6.46 -9.70
C TYR A 163 17.03 7.25 -10.46
N ASN A 164 18.01 6.57 -11.04
CA ASN A 164 19.12 7.19 -11.76
C ASN A 164 18.63 8.00 -12.98
N ARG A 165 17.67 7.46 -13.73
CA ARG A 165 17.09 8.15 -14.88
C ARG A 165 16.27 9.37 -14.48
N LEU A 166 15.42 9.27 -13.45
CA LEU A 166 14.67 10.41 -12.94
C LEU A 166 15.56 11.53 -12.38
N MET A 167 16.66 11.18 -11.71
CA MET A 167 17.66 12.13 -11.24
C MET A 167 18.42 12.82 -12.39
N GLY A 168 18.58 12.13 -13.52
CA GLY A 168 19.23 12.66 -14.71
C GLY A 168 18.40 13.65 -15.52
N LEU A 169 17.07 13.66 -15.36
CA LEU A 169 16.18 14.56 -16.10
C LEU A 169 16.30 16.00 -15.63
N LYS A 170 16.63 16.89 -16.57
CA LYS A 170 16.80 18.33 -16.35
C LYS A 170 16.08 19.11 -17.43
N HIS A 171 15.60 20.30 -17.08
CA HIS A 171 15.08 21.28 -18.01
C HIS A 171 16.21 21.90 -18.85
N TRP A 172 15.83 22.67 -19.88
CA TRP A 172 16.77 23.39 -20.75
C TRP A 172 17.76 24.32 -20.01
N ASN A 173 17.38 24.83 -18.83
CA ASN A 173 18.21 25.69 -17.99
C ASN A 173 19.10 24.91 -16.99
N GLY A 174 19.11 23.57 -17.08
CA GLY A 174 19.84 22.70 -16.18
C GLY A 174 19.16 22.44 -14.83
N PHE A 175 18.00 23.05 -14.57
CA PHE A 175 17.24 22.82 -13.33
C PHE A 175 16.69 21.39 -13.29
N PRO A 176 16.82 20.67 -12.16
CA PRO A 176 16.34 19.28 -12.06
C PRO A 176 14.81 19.22 -12.12
N LEU A 177 14.30 18.28 -12.91
CA LEU A 177 12.85 18.07 -13.07
C LEU A 177 12.21 17.51 -11.80
N SER A 178 12.88 16.56 -11.15
CA SER A 178 12.30 15.78 -10.05
C SER A 178 13.01 16.01 -8.72
N LEU A 179 12.24 16.08 -7.64
CA LEU A 179 12.73 15.96 -6.27
C LEU A 179 12.31 14.61 -5.71
N ILE A 180 13.26 13.71 -5.52
CA ILE A 180 13.03 12.35 -5.01
C ILE A 180 13.19 12.33 -3.49
N TYR A 181 12.20 11.76 -2.78
CA TYR A 181 12.23 11.65 -1.32
C TYR A 181 12.82 10.30 -0.88
N LYS A 182 14.14 10.28 -0.68
CA LYS A 182 14.90 9.12 -0.20
C LYS A 182 15.39 9.35 1.23
N ASP A 183 15.36 8.31 2.06
CA ASP A 183 15.98 8.39 3.38
C ASP A 183 17.52 8.44 3.27
N ILE A 184 18.18 9.06 4.24
CA ILE A 184 19.64 9.14 4.27
C ILE A 184 20.28 7.76 4.45
N ALA A 185 19.62 6.86 5.19
CA ALA A 185 20.09 5.50 5.43
C ALA A 185 19.66 4.48 4.34
N SER A 186 19.00 4.94 3.28
CA SER A 186 18.50 4.08 2.19
C SER A 186 19.23 4.34 0.88
N THR A 187 19.55 3.28 0.15
CA THR A 187 20.22 3.37 -1.17
C THR A 187 19.51 2.48 -2.17
N TYR A 188 19.07 3.05 -3.30
CA TYR A 188 18.53 2.26 -4.41
C TYR A 188 19.61 1.33 -4.97
N GLY A 189 19.23 0.11 -5.37
CA GLY A 189 20.16 -0.98 -5.69
C GLY A 189 20.58 -1.82 -4.47
N ASN A 190 20.43 -1.29 -3.24
CA ASN A 190 20.61 -2.08 -2.01
C ASN A 190 19.26 -2.54 -1.45
N SER A 191 18.87 -3.76 -1.81
CA SER A 191 17.63 -4.38 -1.35
C SER A 191 17.51 -4.46 0.17
N LYS A 192 18.58 -4.45 0.97
CA LYS A 192 18.45 -4.47 2.44
C LYS A 192 17.88 -3.17 3.02
N THR A 193 18.12 -2.04 2.36
CA THR A 193 17.79 -0.69 2.89
C THR A 193 16.65 0.01 2.17
N GLN A 194 16.38 -0.39 0.93
CA GLN A 194 15.43 0.27 0.04
C GLN A 194 14.63 -0.77 -0.76
N GLY A 195 13.31 -0.63 -0.74
CA GLY A 195 12.39 -1.41 -1.56
C GLY A 195 12.17 -0.81 -2.95
N ALA A 196 11.40 -1.52 -3.77
CA ALA A 196 11.16 -1.17 -5.17
C ALA A 196 10.09 -0.08 -5.37
N THR A 197 10.22 1.02 -4.62
CA THR A 197 9.30 2.15 -4.68
C THR A 197 10.10 3.43 -4.78
N VAL A 198 9.77 4.26 -5.77
CA VAL A 198 10.35 5.59 -5.97
C VAL A 198 9.26 6.63 -5.78
N VAL A 199 9.48 7.57 -4.87
CA VAL A 199 8.53 8.65 -4.56
C VAL A 199 9.19 9.99 -4.82
N PHE A 200 8.48 10.88 -5.51
CA PHE A 200 9.01 12.17 -5.95
C PHE A 200 7.89 13.17 -6.23
N ASN A 201 8.30 14.43 -6.38
CA ASN A 201 7.49 15.49 -6.96
C ASN A 201 8.23 16.13 -8.14
N LEU A 202 7.46 16.71 -9.06
CA LEU A 202 8.02 17.36 -10.25
C LEU A 202 7.99 18.88 -10.09
N ARG A 203 8.99 19.55 -10.66
CA ARG A 203 9.13 21.00 -10.72
C ARG A 203 9.18 21.45 -12.17
N ARG A 204 8.83 22.71 -12.40
CA ARG A 204 9.00 23.41 -13.68
C ARG A 204 10.38 24.05 -13.77
N SER A 205 10.72 24.57 -14.95
CA SER A 205 12.02 25.25 -15.15
C SER A 205 12.17 26.52 -14.29
N ASP A 206 11.06 27.13 -13.86
CA ASP A 206 11.00 28.27 -12.94
C ASP A 206 11.04 27.89 -11.45
N GLY A 207 11.09 26.59 -11.13
CA GLY A 207 11.11 26.05 -9.76
C GLY A 207 9.74 25.85 -9.10
N THR A 208 8.65 26.23 -9.77
CA THR A 208 7.28 25.97 -9.28
C THR A 208 6.93 24.49 -9.33
N TRP A 209 6.04 24.04 -8.45
CA TRP A 209 5.64 22.64 -8.39
C TRP A 209 4.59 22.29 -9.45
N ILE A 210 4.65 21.04 -9.91
CA ILE A 210 3.61 20.41 -10.71
C ILE A 210 2.80 19.51 -9.77
N GLY A 211 1.47 19.66 -9.79
CA GLY A 211 0.58 18.94 -8.89
C GLY A 211 0.62 17.43 -9.12
N SER A 212 0.69 16.64 -8.07
CA SER A 212 0.75 15.18 -8.16
C SER A 212 -0.53 14.60 -8.77
N SER A 213 -1.69 15.20 -8.49
CA SER A 213 -2.96 14.86 -9.12
C SER A 213 -2.93 15.07 -10.64
N SER A 214 -2.35 16.17 -11.12
CA SER A 214 -2.18 16.43 -12.55
C SER A 214 -1.27 15.41 -13.20
N VAL A 215 -0.14 15.05 -12.56
CA VAL A 215 0.76 14.01 -13.07
C VAL A 215 0.04 12.67 -13.20
N GLY A 216 -0.79 12.30 -12.23
CA GLY A 216 -1.61 11.09 -12.28
C GLY A 216 -2.63 11.08 -13.43
N LYS A 217 -3.23 12.23 -13.74
CA LYS A 217 -4.16 12.40 -14.87
C LYS A 217 -3.46 12.17 -16.21
N TYR A 218 -2.35 12.87 -16.44
CA TYR A 218 -1.53 12.69 -17.65
C TYR A 218 -1.00 11.26 -17.80
N ALA A 219 -0.61 10.62 -16.69
CA ALA A 219 -0.19 9.23 -16.70
C ALA A 219 -1.33 8.31 -17.15
N THR A 220 -2.54 8.50 -16.59
CA THR A 220 -3.72 7.70 -16.94
C THR A 220 -4.09 7.86 -18.42
N GLU A 221 -4.01 9.07 -18.98
CA GLU A 221 -4.25 9.34 -20.41
C GLU A 221 -3.26 8.60 -21.33
N ARG A 222 -2.06 8.28 -20.82
CA ARG A 222 -1.04 7.49 -21.52
C ARG A 222 -1.06 5.99 -21.14
N GLY A 223 -2.09 5.53 -20.42
CA GLY A 223 -2.21 4.14 -19.98
C GLY A 223 -1.26 3.74 -18.85
N LEU A 224 -0.69 4.71 -18.12
CA LEU A 224 0.21 4.49 -16.99
C LEU A 224 -0.53 4.65 -15.67
N TYR A 225 -0.50 3.61 -14.84
CA TYR A 225 -1.16 3.59 -13.54
C TYR A 225 -0.16 3.77 -12.41
N ILE A 226 -0.05 5.00 -11.92
CA ILE A 226 0.84 5.39 -10.81
C ILE A 226 0.01 5.87 -9.61
N ARG A 227 0.59 5.83 -8.41
CA ARG A 227 -0.11 6.29 -7.20
C ARG A 227 0.22 7.74 -6.91
N THR A 228 -0.79 8.56 -6.68
CA THR A 228 -0.65 9.99 -6.37
C THR A 228 -1.36 10.36 -5.06
N GLY A 229 -1.14 11.59 -4.56
CA GLY A 229 -1.76 12.10 -3.34
C GLY A 229 -0.97 11.80 -2.06
N SER A 230 -1.65 11.64 -0.92
CA SER A 230 -1.00 11.51 0.41
C SER A 230 -0.38 10.14 0.70
N LEU A 231 -0.53 9.19 -0.23
CA LEU A 231 -0.01 7.81 -0.14
C LEU A 231 -0.44 7.04 1.12
N CYS A 232 -1.51 7.50 1.79
CA CYS A 232 -1.97 6.99 3.08
C CYS A 232 -0.86 6.99 4.16
N ASN A 233 0.09 7.91 4.05
CA ASN A 233 1.18 8.09 5.02
C ASN A 233 1.33 9.58 5.37
N PRO A 234 0.38 10.15 6.13
CA PRO A 234 0.28 11.60 6.34
C PRO A 234 1.52 12.17 7.05
N ALA A 235 2.03 11.49 8.07
CA ALA A 235 3.21 11.93 8.80
C ALA A 235 4.49 11.86 7.95
N GLY A 236 4.67 10.76 7.19
CA GLY A 236 5.81 10.63 6.28
C GLY A 236 5.79 11.69 5.19
N MET A 237 4.62 11.94 4.61
CA MET A 237 4.41 12.97 3.60
C MET A 237 4.71 14.36 4.18
N ALA A 238 4.08 14.73 5.30
CA ALA A 238 4.25 16.04 5.91
C ALA A 238 5.73 16.33 6.20
N ARG A 239 6.43 15.36 6.79
CA ARG A 239 7.87 15.47 7.06
C ARG A 239 8.70 15.68 5.80
N ALA A 240 8.42 14.93 4.73
CA ALA A 240 9.18 15.02 3.49
C ALA A 240 8.88 16.30 2.68
N LEU A 241 7.68 16.88 2.83
CA LEU A 241 7.28 18.14 2.20
C LEU A 241 7.59 19.37 3.06
N GLY A 242 8.08 19.19 4.29
CA GLY A 242 8.31 20.29 5.23
C GLY A 242 7.03 20.95 5.73
N LEU A 243 5.91 20.22 5.72
CA LEU A 243 4.62 20.72 6.19
C LEU A 243 4.54 20.61 7.72
N THR A 244 4.05 21.67 8.35
CA THR A 244 3.68 21.68 9.78
C THR A 244 2.24 21.23 9.98
N ASP A 245 1.89 20.85 11.21
CA ASP A 245 0.50 20.52 11.57
C ASP A 245 -0.46 21.68 11.26
N ASN A 246 -0.01 22.93 11.46
CA ASN A 246 -0.76 24.13 11.13
C ASN A 246 -0.99 24.28 9.61
N ASP A 247 -0.04 23.87 8.77
CA ASP A 247 -0.22 23.90 7.31
C ASP A 247 -1.32 22.93 6.87
N VAL A 248 -1.29 21.72 7.42
CA VAL A 248 -2.28 20.67 7.13
C VAL A 248 -3.68 21.09 7.63
N GLN A 249 -3.77 21.62 8.85
CA GLN A 249 -5.05 22.11 9.40
C GLN A 249 -5.60 23.30 8.61
N ARG A 250 -4.77 24.30 8.28
CA ARG A 250 -5.19 25.45 7.47
C ARG A 250 -5.67 25.01 6.09
N ALA A 251 -4.99 24.04 5.48
CA ALA A 251 -5.45 23.48 4.23
C ALA A 251 -6.83 22.83 4.37
N PHE A 252 -7.04 22.01 5.40
CA PHE A 252 -8.34 21.41 5.66
C PHE A 252 -9.46 22.45 5.87
N MET A 253 -9.18 23.50 6.66
CA MET A 253 -10.11 24.60 6.93
C MET A 253 -10.43 25.40 5.66
N SER A 254 -9.49 25.53 4.73
CA SER A 254 -9.70 26.12 3.40
C SER A 254 -10.42 25.19 2.40
N GLY A 255 -10.91 24.04 2.86
CA GLY A 255 -11.67 23.08 2.04
C GLY A 255 -10.83 21.98 1.36
N PHE A 256 -9.52 21.88 1.62
CA PHE A 256 -8.70 20.80 1.06
C PHE A 256 -9.16 19.43 1.57
N ARG A 257 -9.30 18.47 0.66
CA ARG A 257 -9.51 17.05 0.94
C ARG A 257 -8.49 16.22 0.19
N CYS A 258 -8.15 15.06 0.73
CA CYS A 258 -7.19 14.16 0.10
C CYS A 258 -7.72 13.65 -1.26
N GLY A 259 -6.87 13.65 -2.29
CA GLY A 259 -7.20 13.10 -3.61
C GLY A 259 -7.94 14.05 -4.56
N GLN A 260 -8.05 15.33 -4.23
CA GLN A 260 -8.62 16.35 -5.13
C GLN A 260 -7.65 16.78 -6.24
N GLU A 261 -8.17 17.42 -7.29
CA GLU A 261 -7.39 17.83 -8.47
C GLU A 261 -6.37 18.94 -8.17
N TYR A 262 -6.74 19.93 -7.35
CA TYR A 262 -5.86 21.04 -6.95
C TYR A 262 -5.12 20.71 -5.64
N ASP A 263 -3.92 20.16 -5.78
CA ASP A 263 -3.11 19.64 -4.68
C ASP A 263 -1.87 20.49 -4.35
N ILE A 264 -1.76 21.71 -4.85
CA ILE A 264 -0.73 22.68 -4.43
C ILE A 264 -1.40 23.80 -3.61
N ARG A 265 -0.87 24.09 -2.42
CA ARG A 265 -1.37 25.15 -1.53
C ARG A 265 -0.21 26.01 -1.05
N ASN A 266 -0.33 27.33 -1.20
CA ASN A 266 0.71 28.30 -0.84
C ASN A 266 2.10 27.95 -1.43
N GLY A 267 2.12 27.41 -2.65
CA GLY A 267 3.36 27.00 -3.32
C GLY A 267 3.97 25.70 -2.77
N ILE A 268 3.28 24.93 -1.92
CA ILE A 268 3.73 23.63 -1.41
C ILE A 268 2.78 22.55 -1.92
N PRO A 269 3.28 21.43 -2.46
CA PRO A 269 2.44 20.29 -2.83
C PRO A 269 1.86 19.63 -1.56
N MET A 270 0.65 19.11 -1.68
CA MET A 270 -0.11 18.39 -0.65
C MET A 270 -0.30 16.92 -1.02
N GLY A 271 0.59 16.43 -1.87
CA GLY A 271 0.60 15.08 -2.42
C GLY A 271 1.96 14.75 -3.01
N MET A 272 2.13 13.47 -3.35
CA MET A 272 3.35 12.92 -3.94
C MET A 272 3.01 11.99 -5.08
N VAL A 273 3.94 11.84 -6.03
CA VAL A 273 3.90 10.79 -7.04
C VAL A 273 4.73 9.61 -6.57
N ARG A 274 4.15 8.41 -6.61
CA ARG A 274 4.80 7.15 -6.20
C ARG A 274 4.69 6.12 -7.32
N VAL A 275 5.85 5.67 -7.79
CA VAL A 275 5.98 4.54 -8.70
C VAL A 275 6.40 3.32 -7.89
N SER A 276 5.64 2.24 -8.00
CA SER A 276 5.90 0.98 -7.30
C SER A 276 6.13 -0.11 -8.35
N LEU A 277 7.29 -0.76 -8.27
CA LEU A 277 7.70 -1.80 -9.21
C LEU A 277 7.50 -3.16 -8.56
N GLY A 278 7.00 -4.12 -9.33
CA GLY A 278 6.70 -5.47 -8.88
C GLY A 278 7.42 -6.53 -9.70
N ALA A 279 7.18 -7.81 -9.38
CA ALA A 279 7.79 -8.94 -10.07
C ALA A 279 7.54 -8.94 -11.60
N MET A 280 6.37 -8.47 -12.01
CA MET A 280 5.96 -8.35 -13.41
C MET A 280 6.51 -7.13 -14.15
N SER A 281 7.07 -6.15 -13.42
CA SER A 281 7.61 -4.94 -14.05
C SER A 281 8.86 -5.28 -14.86
N THR A 282 9.08 -4.55 -15.94
CA THR A 282 10.20 -4.73 -16.87
C THR A 282 11.00 -3.45 -17.03
N LEU A 283 12.18 -3.54 -17.64
CA LEU A 283 12.94 -2.33 -18.04
C LEU A 283 12.14 -1.51 -19.06
N GLY A 284 11.39 -2.16 -19.95
CA GLY A 284 10.54 -1.48 -20.92
C GLY A 284 9.46 -0.61 -20.26
N ASP A 285 8.88 -1.05 -19.14
CA ASP A 285 7.94 -0.22 -18.37
C ASP A 285 8.60 1.04 -17.82
N ILE A 286 9.88 0.95 -17.40
CA ILE A 286 10.67 2.11 -16.98
C ILE A 286 10.94 3.03 -18.17
N ASP A 287 11.30 2.48 -19.33
CA ASP A 287 11.56 3.26 -20.53
C ASP A 287 10.31 4.05 -20.96
N VAL A 288 9.15 3.39 -21.00
CA VAL A 288 7.85 4.03 -21.30
C VAL A 288 7.55 5.13 -20.28
N PHE A 289 7.74 4.85 -18.99
CA PHE A 289 7.49 5.82 -17.93
C PHE A 289 8.43 7.04 -18.02
N ILE A 290 9.73 6.83 -18.25
CA ILE A 290 10.71 7.91 -18.38
C ILE A 290 10.43 8.76 -19.63
N ASN A 291 10.08 8.13 -20.76
CA ASN A 291 9.70 8.84 -21.97
C ASN A 291 8.45 9.69 -21.74
N PHE A 292 7.43 9.14 -21.07
CA PHE A 292 6.26 9.91 -20.63
C PHE A 292 6.65 11.14 -19.80
N VAL A 293 7.50 10.97 -18.79
CA VAL A 293 7.92 12.08 -17.92
C VAL A 293 8.69 13.13 -18.72
N GLN A 294 9.57 12.69 -19.63
CA GLN A 294 10.38 13.56 -20.48
C GLN A 294 9.53 14.34 -21.49
N GLU A 295 8.58 13.70 -22.14
CA GLU A 295 7.70 14.35 -23.13
C GLU A 295 6.72 15.34 -22.48
N CYS A 296 6.14 14.98 -21.34
CA CYS A 296 5.07 15.76 -20.73
C CYS A 296 5.56 16.88 -19.82
N PHE A 297 6.72 16.73 -19.17
CA PHE A 297 7.13 17.65 -18.10
C PHE A 297 8.52 18.28 -18.30
N VAL A 298 9.38 17.76 -19.17
CA VAL A 298 10.67 18.42 -19.46
C VAL A 298 10.48 19.57 -20.43
N GLU A 299 10.48 20.78 -19.89
CA GLU A 299 10.52 22.01 -20.69
C GLU A 299 11.80 22.10 -21.54
N ARG A 300 11.61 22.25 -22.85
CA ARG A 300 12.67 22.50 -23.82
C ARG A 300 12.88 24.00 -23.98
N ARG A 301 14.04 24.39 -24.51
CA ARG A 301 14.38 25.79 -24.72
C ARG A 301 13.27 26.42 -25.57
N PRO A 302 12.67 27.55 -25.14
CA PRO A 302 11.71 28.24 -25.99
C PRO A 302 12.46 28.65 -27.26
N ASP A 303 11.97 28.21 -28.42
CA ASP A 303 12.48 28.71 -29.68
C ASP A 303 12.31 30.22 -29.66
N ARG A 304 13.42 30.94 -29.89
CA ARG A 304 13.39 32.39 -30.12
C ARG A 304 12.76 32.66 -31.49
N THR A 305 11.50 32.31 -31.67
CA THR A 305 10.69 32.91 -32.73
C THR A 305 10.28 34.29 -32.26
N LEU A 306 10.88 35.29 -32.90
CA LEU A 306 10.49 36.69 -32.88
C LEU A 306 8.97 36.84 -33.02
N THR A 307 8.35 37.48 -32.03
CA THR A 307 7.19 38.37 -32.27
C THR A 307 7.18 39.45 -31.19
N ALA A 308 7.94 40.50 -31.45
CA ALA A 308 7.51 41.83 -31.06
C ALA A 308 6.35 42.27 -31.98
N VAL A 309 5.47 43.14 -31.45
CA VAL A 309 4.41 43.91 -32.15
C VAL A 309 3.14 43.06 -32.41
N THR A 310 1.91 43.33 -31.93
CA THR A 310 1.22 44.60 -31.61
C THR A 310 -0.04 44.39 -30.72
N ARG A 311 -0.19 45.24 -29.71
CA ARG A 311 -1.37 46.05 -29.28
C ARG A 311 -2.83 45.63 -29.62
N GLN A 312 -3.63 45.55 -28.54
CA GLN A 312 -5.07 45.92 -28.30
C GLN A 312 -6.15 45.65 -29.37
N GLU A 313 -7.25 44.97 -28.98
CA GLU A 313 -8.57 45.58 -28.70
C GLU A 313 -9.68 44.56 -28.29
N ARG A 314 -10.28 44.77 -27.10
CA ARG A 314 -11.74 44.86 -26.78
C ARG A 314 -12.72 43.85 -27.42
N SER A 315 -13.35 42.93 -26.66
CA SER A 315 -14.57 43.03 -25.82
C SER A 315 -15.92 42.94 -26.55
N THR A 316 -16.90 42.29 -25.87
CA THR A 316 -18.36 42.14 -26.13
C THR A 316 -18.74 40.94 -27.00
N GLY A 317 -19.76 40.10 -26.72
CA GLY A 317 -20.81 39.99 -25.67
C GLY A 317 -21.42 38.57 -25.79
N SER A 318 -21.75 37.90 -24.68
CA SER A 318 -23.09 37.73 -24.07
C SER A 318 -24.16 37.01 -24.91
N GLN A 319 -24.92 36.18 -24.18
CA GLN A 319 -26.20 35.49 -24.47
C GLN A 319 -26.12 34.06 -25.01
N ALA A 320 -27.03 33.13 -24.70
CA ALA A 320 -27.93 32.82 -23.58
C ALA A 320 -28.72 31.57 -24.05
N LEU A 321 -29.13 30.72 -23.11
CA LEU A 321 -29.97 29.53 -23.35
C LEU A 321 -31.31 29.86 -24.03
N PRO A 322 -32.01 28.84 -24.56
CA PRO A 322 -33.18 28.43 -23.80
C PRO A 322 -33.36 26.92 -23.61
N SER A 323 -33.97 26.63 -22.47
CA SER A 323 -34.62 25.39 -22.04
C SER A 323 -35.82 24.98 -22.90
N SER A 324 -36.09 23.68 -22.97
CA SER A 324 -37.36 23.04 -22.53
C SER A 324 -37.62 21.74 -23.31
N GLY A 325 -38.24 20.76 -22.66
CA GLY A 325 -38.73 19.56 -23.33
C GLY A 325 -38.81 18.33 -22.43
N ALA A 326 -39.85 18.29 -21.59
CA ALA A 326 -40.25 17.11 -20.83
C ALA A 326 -40.71 15.97 -21.77
N GLY A 327 -40.42 14.73 -21.39
CA GLY A 327 -40.95 13.53 -22.03
C GLY A 327 -40.82 12.33 -21.08
N SER A 328 -41.96 11.91 -20.52
CA SER A 328 -42.07 10.78 -19.60
C SER A 328 -42.23 9.43 -20.31
N ARG A 329 -41.88 8.36 -19.56
CA ARG A 329 -42.55 7.04 -19.42
C ARG A 329 -41.80 5.78 -19.85
N ASN A 330 -42.09 4.75 -19.05
CA ASN A 330 -41.83 3.31 -19.13
C ASN A 330 -40.44 2.90 -18.58
N GLY A 331 -40.30 2.20 -17.45
CA GLY A 331 -41.22 1.29 -16.77
C GLY A 331 -40.99 -0.13 -17.28
N TYR A 332 -40.04 -0.87 -16.68
CA TYR A 332 -39.98 -2.32 -16.68
C TYR A 332 -39.29 -2.79 -15.38
N ASP A 333 -40.10 -3.35 -14.50
CA ASP A 333 -39.70 -4.27 -13.44
C ASP A 333 -39.23 -5.60 -14.06
N ALA A 334 -38.20 -6.18 -13.47
CA ALA A 334 -37.96 -7.61 -13.51
C ALA A 334 -37.31 -8.06 -12.19
N GLN A 335 -38.17 -8.44 -11.25
CA GLN A 335 -37.83 -9.41 -10.22
C GLN A 335 -37.65 -10.77 -10.88
N GLU A 336 -36.54 -11.47 -10.58
CA GLU A 336 -36.58 -12.92 -10.52
C GLU A 336 -35.81 -13.42 -9.28
N SER A 337 -36.59 -14.15 -8.49
CA SER A 337 -36.30 -14.92 -7.30
C SER A 337 -35.61 -16.24 -7.63
N TRP A 338 -34.62 -16.66 -6.82
CA TRP A 338 -34.33 -18.08 -6.62
C TRP A 338 -34.00 -18.36 -5.14
N THR A 339 -34.66 -19.39 -4.61
CA THR A 339 -34.57 -19.87 -3.23
C THR A 339 -33.87 -21.23 -3.19
N THR A 340 -32.91 -21.36 -2.26
CA THR A 340 -32.38 -22.50 -1.48
C THR A 340 -32.55 -23.97 -1.95
N ILE A 341 -31.51 -24.81 -1.76
CA ILE A 341 -31.58 -26.12 -1.06
C ILE A 341 -30.18 -26.65 -0.65
N ALA A 342 -30.09 -26.94 0.66
CA ALA A 342 -29.45 -28.04 1.42
C ALA A 342 -27.95 -28.44 1.33
N SER A 343 -27.34 -28.35 2.52
CA SER A 343 -26.53 -29.34 3.26
C SER A 343 -25.54 -30.27 2.52
N THR A 344 -24.29 -30.26 2.99
CA THR A 344 -23.54 -31.49 3.29
C THR A 344 -22.34 -31.19 4.22
N GLU A 345 -22.26 -32.01 5.27
CA GLU A 345 -21.05 -32.50 5.94
C GLU A 345 -20.14 -31.57 6.78
N LYS A 346 -20.35 -31.68 8.10
CA LYS A 346 -19.41 -31.31 9.18
C LYS A 346 -18.09 -32.11 9.18
N ILE A 347 -17.83 -33.00 8.20
CA ILE A 347 -16.62 -33.84 8.14
C ILE A 347 -15.49 -33.16 7.31
N ALA A 348 -15.81 -32.23 6.40
CA ALA A 348 -14.82 -31.56 5.55
C ALA A 348 -13.91 -30.57 6.31
N ASN A 349 -14.31 -30.14 7.51
CA ASN A 349 -13.67 -29.00 8.18
C ASN A 349 -12.27 -29.32 8.75
N ARG A 350 -12.00 -30.56 9.19
CA ARG A 350 -10.67 -30.88 9.73
C ARG A 350 -9.61 -30.95 8.63
N ARG A 351 -9.88 -31.71 7.56
CA ARG A 351 -8.95 -31.86 6.43
C ARG A 351 -8.72 -30.54 5.70
N LEU A 352 -9.77 -29.74 5.50
CA LEU A 352 -9.64 -28.40 4.91
C LEU A 352 -8.91 -27.42 5.83
N ARG A 353 -9.08 -27.50 7.16
CA ARG A 353 -8.28 -26.71 8.11
C ARG A 353 -6.82 -27.13 8.12
N ASP A 354 -6.55 -28.43 8.03
CA ASP A 354 -5.18 -28.93 7.98
C ASP A 354 -4.51 -28.54 6.66
N GLN A 355 -5.25 -28.54 5.54
CA GLN A 355 -4.80 -27.96 4.28
C GLN A 355 -4.58 -26.45 4.39
N ALA A 356 -5.51 -25.69 4.99
CA ALA A 356 -5.35 -24.25 5.24
C ALA A 356 -4.08 -23.94 6.03
N ARG A 357 -3.81 -24.74 7.07
CA ARG A 357 -2.60 -24.64 7.88
C ARG A 357 -1.35 -25.00 7.10
N ALA A 358 -1.41 -26.02 6.24
CA ALA A 358 -0.31 -26.38 5.35
C ALA A 358 -0.01 -25.27 4.34
N VAL A 359 -1.05 -24.67 3.74
CA VAL A 359 -0.92 -23.54 2.81
C VAL A 359 -0.33 -22.33 3.52
N ALA A 360 -0.80 -21.98 4.72
CA ALA A 360 -0.24 -20.87 5.50
C ALA A 360 1.23 -21.11 5.89
N ARG A 361 1.58 -22.35 6.29
CA ARG A 361 2.98 -22.73 6.57
C ARG A 361 3.85 -22.63 5.32
N ARG A 362 3.36 -23.10 4.18
CA ARG A 362 4.07 -23.03 2.91
C ARG A 362 4.26 -21.59 2.44
N ALA A 363 3.25 -20.75 2.59
CA ALA A 363 3.33 -19.32 2.31
C ALA A 363 4.42 -18.66 3.15
N PHE A 364 4.56 -19.10 4.41
CA PHE A 364 5.61 -18.62 5.29
C PHE A 364 7.00 -19.14 4.89
N CYS A 365 7.13 -20.42 4.51
CA CYS A 365 8.40 -20.96 3.99
C CYS A 365 8.86 -20.27 2.70
N MET A 366 7.94 -19.75 1.87
CA MET A 366 8.30 -18.92 0.72
C MET A 366 8.81 -17.52 1.09
N MET A 367 8.46 -17.05 2.29
CA MET A 367 8.91 -15.75 2.79
C MET A 367 10.26 -15.88 3.48
N ALA A 368 10.54 -16.97 4.19
CA ALA A 368 11.84 -17.27 4.78
C ALA A 368 12.89 -17.57 3.70
#